data_AF-A0A6C0F622-F1
#
_entry.id   AF-A0A6C0F622-F1
#
_cell.length_a   1.000
_cell.length_b   1.000
_cell.length_c   1.000
_cell.angle_alpha   90.00
_cell.angle_beta   90.00
_cell.angle_gamma   90.00
#
_symmetry.space_group_name_H-M   'P 1'
#
loop_
_entity.id
_entity.type
_entity.pdbx_description
1 polymer ?
#
loop_
_entity_poly.entity_id
_entity_poly.type
_entity_poly.pdbx_seq_one_letter_code
_entity_poly.pdbx_strand_id
1 'polypeptide(L)'
;MLKASDLQIKNKNEKLKKNEKYKKLLNYCVNKIKYMNEQGHLQYIFTLNELIIDMPLINVEKALKYISKKLVKNEFKVYKMTENAILIDWSCG
;
A
#
# COMPACT_ATOMS: atom_id res chain seq x y z
N MET A 1 16.04 -2.80 -33.91
CA MET A 1 15.44 -1.45 -33.91
C MET A 1 14.25 -1.46 -32.96
N LEU A 2 14.26 -0.65 -31.91
CA LEU A 2 13.20 -0.60 -30.90
C LEU A 2 11.94 0.05 -31.51
N LYS A 3 10.78 -0.61 -31.52
CA LYS A 3 9.55 -0.04 -32.08
C LYS A 3 8.72 0.64 -30.99
N ALA A 4 7.95 1.66 -31.36
CA ALA A 4 7.03 2.36 -30.45
C ALA A 4 6.00 1.41 -29.80
N SER A 5 5.59 0.35 -30.51
CA SER A 5 4.74 -0.72 -29.99
C SER A 5 5.39 -1.48 -28.83
N ASP A 6 6.71 -1.69 -28.88
CA ASP A 6 7.46 -2.42 -27.85
C ASP A 6 7.52 -1.61 -26.54
N LEU A 7 7.62 -0.27 -26.67
CA LEU A 7 7.55 0.66 -25.54
C LEU A 7 6.16 0.67 -24.88
N GLN A 8 5.08 0.59 -25.65
CA GLN A 8 3.71 0.56 -25.14
C GLN A 8 3.39 -0.75 -24.40
N ILE A 9 3.81 -1.90 -24.93
CA ILE A 9 3.65 -3.21 -24.28
C ILE A 9 4.44 -3.27 -22.98
N LYS A 10 5.69 -2.77 -22.98
CA LYS A 10 6.52 -2.69 -21.77
C LYS A 10 5.86 -1.82 -20.69
N ASN A 11 5.37 -0.64 -21.05
CA ASN A 11 4.66 0.26 -20.12
C ASN A 11 3.39 -0.37 -19.54
N LYS A 12 2.62 -1.11 -20.35
CA LYS A 12 1.41 -1.82 -19.89
C LYS A 12 1.77 -2.93 -18.89
N ASN A 13 2.78 -3.74 -19.19
CA ASN A 13 3.24 -4.81 -18.32
C ASN A 13 3.82 -4.28 -16.99
N GLU A 14 4.57 -3.18 -17.02
CA GLU A 14 5.08 -2.52 -15.81
C GLU A 14 3.96 -1.96 -14.93
N LYS A 15 2.91 -1.40 -15.54
CA LYS A 15 1.72 -0.92 -14.81
C LYS A 15 0.96 -2.06 -14.13
N LEU A 16 0.82 -3.21 -14.79
CA LEU A 16 0.22 -4.42 -14.22
C LEU A 16 1.04 -4.95 -13.04
N LYS A 17 2.35 -5.13 -13.21
CA LYS A 17 3.27 -5.58 -12.14
C LYS A 17 3.30 -4.61 -10.95
N LYS A 18 3.21 -3.30 -11.20
CA LYS A 18 3.12 -2.28 -10.15
C LYS A 18 1.82 -2.40 -9.35
N ASN A 19 0.70 -2.63 -10.02
CA ASN A 19 -0.59 -2.85 -9.35
C ASN A 19 -0.57 -4.11 -8.47
N GLU A 20 0.09 -5.18 -8.91
CA GLU A 20 0.24 -6.39 -8.10
C GLU A 20 1.04 -6.15 -6.82
N LYS A 21 2.17 -5.42 -6.90
CA LYS A 21 2.97 -5.08 -5.71
C LYS A 21 2.16 -4.27 -4.70
N TYR A 22 1.42 -3.25 -5.16
CA TYR A 22 0.60 -2.43 -4.29
C TYR A 22 -0.59 -3.20 -3.70
N LYS A 23 -1.16 -4.16 -4.44
CA LYS A 23 -2.15 -5.09 -3.90
C LYS A 23 -1.57 -5.98 -2.81
N LYS A 24 -0.37 -6.53 -2.99
CA LYS A 24 0.30 -7.34 -1.95
C LYS A 24 0.54 -6.52 -0.67
N LEU A 25 1.00 -5.28 -0.82
CA LEU A 25 1.17 -4.35 0.31
C LEU A 25 -0.14 -4.04 1.01
N LEU A 26 -1.22 -3.79 0.26
CA LEU A 26 -2.55 -3.56 0.83
C LEU A 26 -3.03 -4.79 1.62
N ASN A 27 -2.90 -5.99 1.06
CA ASN A 27 -3.28 -7.22 1.74
C ASN A 27 -2.50 -7.42 3.04
N TYR A 28 -1.19 -7.17 3.01
CA TYR A 28 -0.36 -7.22 4.21
C TYR A 28 -0.82 -6.20 5.27
N CYS A 29 -1.08 -4.95 4.87
CA CYS A 29 -1.62 -3.91 5.74
C CYS A 29 -2.97 -4.32 6.36
N VAL A 30 -3.91 -4.84 5.56
CA VAL A 30 -5.21 -5.32 6.03
C VAL A 30 -5.07 -6.49 7.01
N ASN A 31 -4.17 -7.44 6.76
CA ASN A 31 -3.92 -8.55 7.68
C ASN A 31 -3.38 -8.05 9.03
N LYS A 32 -2.51 -7.02 9.02
CA LYS A 32 -2.03 -6.38 10.26
C LYS A 32 -3.16 -5.66 11.00
N ILE A 33 -4.04 -4.95 10.31
CA ILE A 33 -5.23 -4.32 10.92
C ILE A 33 -6.10 -5.38 11.61
N LYS A 34 -6.42 -6.48 10.91
CA LYS A 34 -7.22 -7.58 11.47
C LYS A 34 -6.58 -8.15 12.73
N TYR A 35 -5.29 -8.46 12.66
CA TYR A 35 -4.54 -8.93 13.82
C TYR A 35 -4.60 -7.96 15.00
N MET A 36 -4.37 -6.65 14.75
CA MET A 36 -4.43 -5.63 15.81
C MET A 36 -5.83 -5.49 16.40
N ASN A 37 -6.88 -5.62 15.57
CA ASN A 37 -8.26 -5.63 16.03
C ASN A 37 -8.57 -6.85 16.93
N GLU A 38 -8.07 -8.03 16.58
CA GLU A 38 -8.16 -9.24 17.43
C GLU A 38 -7.47 -9.04 18.79
N GLN A 39 -6.47 -8.17 18.87
CA GLN A 39 -5.81 -7.78 20.13
C GLN A 39 -6.54 -6.64 20.89
N GLY A 40 -7.69 -6.17 20.40
CA GLY A 40 -8.47 -5.10 21.03
C GLY A 40 -7.98 -3.69 20.72
N HIS A 41 -7.08 -3.51 19.75
CA HIS A 41 -6.67 -2.18 19.31
C HIS A 41 -7.70 -1.58 18.34
N LEU A 42 -7.83 -0.25 18.37
CA LEU A 42 -8.69 0.53 17.45
C LEU A 42 -7.89 1.33 16.42
N GLN A 43 -6.56 1.28 16.52
CA GLN A 43 -5.66 2.02 15.66
C GLN A 43 -4.36 1.25 15.43
N TYR A 44 -3.70 1.52 14.32
CA TYR A 44 -2.44 0.90 13.95
C TYR A 44 -1.59 1.83 13.07
N ILE A 45 -0.29 1.93 13.38
CA ILE A 45 0.68 2.65 12.54
C ILE A 45 1.28 1.65 11.56
N PHE A 46 1.01 1.85 10.28
CA PHE A 46 1.59 1.06 9.20
C PHE A 46 2.82 1.75 8.63
N THR A 47 3.98 1.09 8.74
CA THR A 47 5.27 1.61 8.28
C THR A 47 5.85 0.72 7.20
N LEU A 48 6.31 1.32 6.09
CA LEU A 48 6.87 0.60 4.93
C LEU A 48 8.36 0.22 5.05
N ASN A 49 9.00 0.49 6.19
CA ASN A 49 10.42 0.21 6.43
C ASN A 49 10.76 -1.30 6.46
N GLU A 50 9.83 -2.16 6.86
CA GLU A 50 10.11 -3.59 7.07
C GLU A 50 9.90 -4.46 5.82
N LEU A 51 9.26 -3.92 4.78
CA LEU A 51 8.86 -4.66 3.57
C LEU A 51 9.91 -4.60 2.44
N ILE A 52 11.05 -3.96 2.68
CA ILE A 52 12.04 -3.60 1.65
C ILE A 52 12.99 -4.75 1.28
N ILE A 53 13.09 -5.81 2.11
CA ILE A 53 14.09 -6.88 1.91
C ILE A 53 13.91 -7.63 0.56
N ASP A 54 12.69 -7.74 0.03
CA ASP A 54 12.41 -8.50 -1.21
C ASP A 54 11.60 -7.73 -2.29
N MET A 55 11.35 -6.43 -2.12
CA MET A 55 10.59 -5.65 -3.11
C MET A 55 11.47 -4.68 -3.90
N PRO A 56 11.45 -4.72 -5.24
CA PRO A 56 12.22 -3.78 -6.07
C PRO A 56 11.74 -2.35 -5.81
N LEU A 57 12.68 -1.42 -5.59
CA LEU A 57 12.52 0.04 -5.40
C LEU A 57 11.07 0.52 -5.56
N ILE A 58 10.26 0.31 -4.52
CA ILE A 58 8.89 0.77 -4.49
C ILE A 58 8.94 2.27 -4.16
N ASN A 59 8.27 3.07 -4.98
CA ASN A 59 7.99 4.45 -4.60
C ASN A 59 7.00 4.40 -3.42
N VAL A 60 7.55 4.64 -2.21
CA VAL A 60 6.88 4.54 -0.92
C VAL A 60 5.66 5.46 -0.87
N GLU A 61 5.81 6.70 -1.31
CA GLU A 61 4.73 7.69 -1.35
C GLU A 61 3.54 7.19 -2.19
N LYS A 62 3.80 6.67 -3.40
CA LYS A 62 2.75 6.12 -4.28
C LYS A 62 2.10 4.87 -3.69
N ALA A 63 2.86 4.05 -2.97
CA ALA A 63 2.33 2.88 -2.28
C ALA A 63 1.41 3.29 -1.11
N LEU A 64 1.86 4.18 -0.23
CA LEU A 64 1.06 4.71 0.88
C LEU A 64 -0.19 5.43 0.37
N LYS A 65 -0.08 6.23 -0.70
CA LYS A 65 -1.23 6.88 -1.34
C LYS A 65 -2.23 5.86 -1.89
N TYR A 66 -1.76 4.77 -2.50
CA TYR A 66 -2.63 3.70 -2.98
C TYR A 66 -3.36 3.01 -1.83
N ILE A 67 -2.64 2.63 -0.77
CA ILE A 67 -3.20 1.95 0.41
C ILE A 67 -4.21 2.85 1.11
N SER A 68 -3.83 4.10 1.39
CA SER A 68 -4.71 5.09 2.06
C SER A 68 -6.02 5.28 1.32
N LYS A 69 -5.98 5.43 -0.02
CA LYS A 69 -7.20 5.56 -0.84
C LYS A 69 -8.12 4.34 -0.74
N LYS A 70 -7.56 3.14 -0.59
CA LYS A 70 -8.33 1.90 -0.49
C LYS A 70 -8.94 1.73 0.90
N LEU A 71 -8.20 2.10 1.94
CA LEU A 71 -8.68 2.08 3.32
C LEU A 71 -9.77 3.14 3.56
N VAL A 72 -9.57 4.37 3.11
CA VAL A 72 -10.59 5.45 3.21
C VAL A 72 -11.89 5.08 2.49
N LYS A 73 -11.81 4.36 1.36
CA LYS A 73 -13.02 3.86 0.66
C LYS A 73 -13.83 2.87 1.52
N ASN A 74 -13.19 2.19 2.46
CA ASN A 74 -13.79 1.26 3.41
C ASN A 74 -13.91 1.88 4.81
N GLU A 75 -14.11 3.21 4.88
CA GLU A 75 -14.48 3.95 6.09
C GLU A 75 -13.40 4.04 7.20
N PHE A 76 -12.18 3.57 6.92
CA PHE A 76 -11.04 3.83 7.81
C PHE A 76 -10.61 5.30 7.75
N LYS A 77 -10.28 5.86 8.90
CA LYS A 77 -9.57 7.14 8.98
C LYS A 77 -8.08 6.89 8.80
N VAL A 78 -7.44 7.63 7.89
CA VAL A 78 -6.02 7.46 7.58
C VAL A 78 -5.31 8.79 7.64
N TYR A 79 -4.26 8.87 8.45
CA TYR A 79 -3.46 10.07 8.68
C TYR A 79 -2.01 9.84 8.25
N LYS A 80 -1.45 10.76 7.46
CA LYS A 80 -0.01 10.72 7.15
C LYS A 80 0.78 11.08 8.41
N MET A 81 1.70 10.22 8.82
CA MET A 81 2.58 10.47 9.97
C MET A 81 3.95 10.92 9.50
N THR A 82 4.56 10.17 8.58
CA THR A 82 5.87 10.44 7.99
C THR A 82 5.84 10.10 6.51
N GLU A 83 6.97 10.24 5.80
CA GLU A 83 7.07 9.85 4.39
C GLU A 83 6.90 8.34 4.15
N ASN A 84 7.08 7.53 5.19
CA ASN A 84 7.04 6.07 5.13
C ASN A 84 6.01 5.43 6.07
N ALA A 85 5.19 6.22 6.76
CA ALA A 85 4.20 5.72 7.69
C ALA A 85 2.85 6.46 7.64
N ILE A 86 1.79 5.69 7.86
CA ILE A 86 0.42 6.17 8.03
C ILE A 86 -0.17 5.61 9.32
N LEU A 87 -0.95 6.42 10.03
CA LEU A 87 -1.83 5.98 11.11
C LEU A 87 -3.17 5.60 10.50
N ILE A 88 -3.69 4.43 10.90
CA ILE A 88 -4.97 3.88 10.46
C ILE A 88 -5.83 3.73 11.70
N ASP A 89 -7.02 4.31 11.69
CA ASP A 89 -7.95 4.37 12.81
C ASP A 89 -9.33 3.89 12.37
N TRP A 90 -9.89 2.95 13.15
CA TRP A 90 -11.22 2.37 12.96
C TRP A 90 -12.07 2.43 14.24
N SER A 91 -11.74 3.34 15.16
CA SER A 91 -12.51 3.58 16.39
C SER A 91 -13.93 4.15 16.15
N CYS A 92 -14.19 4.67 14.96
CA CYS A 92 -15.42 5.39 14.63
C CYS A 92 -16.36 4.62 13.67
N GLY A 93 -16.23 3.30 13.61
CA GLY A 93 -17.13 2.41 12.86
C GLY A 93 -18.34 1.95 13.67
#